data_AF-A0A3N4ZX89-F1
#
_entry.id   AF-A0A3N4ZX89-F1
#
_cell.length_a   1.000
_cell.length_b   1.000
_cell.length_c   1.000
_cell.angle_alpha   90.00
_cell.angle_beta   90.00
_cell.angle_gamma   90.00
#
_symmetry.space_group_name_H-M   'P 1'
#
loop_
_entity.id
_entity.type
_entity.pdbx_description
1 polymer ?
#
loop_
_entity_poly.entity_id
_entity_poly.type
_entity_poly.pdbx_seq_one_letter_code
_entity_poly.pdbx_strand_id
1 'polypeptide(L)'
;MRDAERSGRPKIYGPEVRIAIVATATSMPPHPEATWSHRAVAQHVASACFVSVSASQAGRILAGLDLKPHKVRGWLTRRDTPDFWQRASAVCALYLDPRQRTVVLSIDEKTAIAARSRCHPGRPARPGEPARQEFEYRRYGTVSLVAALGVRTGEVLTEVIARNNAAAFTAFLERLDRAIDRSWQVPPSPTDGPPKALGEPHRGPASGPCGSSPRPIPTTPTTRSRPGPCKPACAGATSTPGPDVLAAQRRERARIRSEKGARWGGRPLPAAA
;
A
#
# COMPACT_ATOMS: atom_id res chain seq x y z
N MET A 1 55.38 1.75 -19.43
CA MET A 1 55.10 0.32 -19.70
C MET A 1 53.78 0.00 -19.02
N ARG A 2 52.73 -0.41 -19.74
CA ARG A 2 51.44 -0.81 -19.15
C ARG A 2 51.44 -2.33 -19.03
N ASP A 3 51.24 -2.86 -17.83
CA ASP A 3 51.10 -4.30 -17.61
C ASP A 3 49.90 -4.79 -18.43
N ALA A 4 50.11 -5.83 -19.24
CA ALA A 4 49.02 -6.40 -20.03
C ALA A 4 48.04 -7.07 -19.07
N GLU A 5 46.74 -7.03 -19.40
CA GLU A 5 45.76 -7.77 -18.61
C GLU A 5 46.15 -9.25 -18.56
N ARG A 6 46.43 -9.73 -17.35
CA ARG A 6 46.78 -11.14 -17.15
C ARG A 6 45.59 -11.98 -17.57
N SER A 7 45.88 -13.04 -18.31
CA SER A 7 44.90 -14.07 -18.65
C SER A 7 44.35 -14.67 -17.35
N GLY A 8 43.19 -14.19 -16.92
CA GLY A 8 42.49 -14.72 -15.76
C GLY A 8 42.05 -16.17 -16.01
N ARG A 9 41.59 -16.85 -14.94
CA ARG A 9 41.07 -18.21 -15.06
C ARG A 9 39.97 -18.29 -16.15
N PRO A 10 40.07 -19.22 -17.11
CA PRO A 10 39.06 -19.40 -18.13
C PRO A 10 37.66 -19.56 -17.52
N LYS A 11 36.65 -18.92 -18.13
CA LYS A 11 35.26 -19.04 -17.68
C LYS A 11 34.79 -20.47 -17.96
N ILE A 12 34.41 -21.18 -16.90
CA ILE A 12 33.92 -22.57 -16.97
C ILE A 12 32.51 -22.62 -17.57
N TYR A 13 31.68 -21.62 -17.29
CA TYR A 13 30.31 -21.54 -17.78
C TYR A 13 30.23 -20.61 -18.99
N GLY A 14 29.96 -21.23 -20.15
CA GLY A 14 29.76 -20.55 -21.42
C GLY A 14 28.52 -19.66 -21.45
N PRO A 15 28.31 -18.92 -22.56
CA PRO A 15 27.18 -18.02 -22.73
C PRO A 15 25.82 -18.68 -22.50
N GLU A 16 25.63 -19.93 -22.94
CA GLU A 16 24.35 -20.64 -22.87
C GLU A 16 23.92 -20.85 -21.42
N VAL A 17 24.85 -21.31 -20.57
CA VAL A 17 24.59 -21.56 -19.14
C VAL A 17 24.30 -20.25 -18.41
N ARG A 18 25.01 -19.17 -18.77
CA ARG A 18 24.77 -17.84 -18.18
C ARG A 18 23.39 -17.31 -18.57
N ILE A 19 23.00 -17.46 -19.84
CA ILE A 19 21.67 -17.09 -20.32
C ILE A 19 20.59 -17.91 -19.60
N ALA A 20 20.80 -19.22 -19.41
CA ALA A 20 19.87 -20.08 -18.67
C ALA A 20 19.69 -19.64 -17.21
N ILE A 21 20.78 -19.28 -16.53
CA ILE A 21 20.75 -18.71 -15.17
C ILE A 21 19.93 -17.42 -15.14
N VAL A 22 20.15 -16.52 -16.10
CA VAL A 22 19.44 -15.25 -16.20
C VAL A 22 17.96 -15.47 -16.47
N ALA A 23 17.63 -16.26 -17.50
CA ALA A 23 16.26 -16.57 -17.89
C ALA A 23 15.48 -17.19 -16.73
N THR A 24 16.11 -18.09 -15.99
CA THR A 24 15.54 -18.69 -14.77
C THR A 24 15.31 -17.62 -13.70
N ALA A 25 16.32 -16.81 -13.36
CA ALA A 25 16.18 -15.78 -12.34
C ALA A 25 15.14 -14.69 -12.68
N THR A 26 14.80 -14.52 -13.96
CA THR A 26 13.78 -13.59 -14.45
C THR A 26 12.40 -14.22 -14.68
N SER A 27 12.27 -15.53 -14.55
CA SER A 27 10.99 -16.21 -14.72
C SER A 27 10.22 -16.31 -13.40
N MET A 28 8.96 -16.72 -13.48
CA MET A 28 8.19 -17.04 -12.29
C MET A 28 8.75 -18.31 -11.63
N PRO A 29 9.12 -18.27 -10.34
CA PRO A 29 9.51 -19.48 -9.63
C PRO A 29 8.32 -20.45 -9.52
N PRO A 30 8.58 -21.78 -9.52
CA PRO A 30 7.52 -22.76 -9.36
C PRO A 30 6.89 -22.68 -7.97
N HIS A 31 5.58 -22.85 -7.88
CA HIS A 31 4.88 -22.90 -6.60
C HIS A 31 5.45 -24.01 -5.70
N PRO A 32 5.67 -23.78 -4.39
CA PRO A 32 5.23 -22.64 -3.57
C PRO A 32 6.25 -21.51 -3.42
N GLU A 33 7.35 -21.52 -4.17
CA GLU A 33 8.39 -20.51 -4.03
C GLU A 33 7.86 -19.13 -4.46
N ALA A 34 8.01 -18.12 -3.59
CA ALA A 34 7.63 -16.75 -3.91
C ALA A 34 8.72 -16.03 -4.72
N THR A 35 9.98 -16.48 -4.62
CA THR A 35 11.15 -15.87 -5.26
C THR A 35 12.22 -16.92 -5.55
N TRP A 36 13.04 -16.71 -6.57
CA TRP A 36 14.18 -17.55 -6.87
C TRP A 36 15.32 -17.38 -5.85
N SER A 37 15.66 -18.43 -5.11
CA SER A 37 16.93 -18.51 -4.38
C SER A 37 18.07 -18.92 -5.31
N HIS A 38 19.32 -18.54 -5.01
CA HIS A 38 20.47 -18.99 -5.80
C HIS A 38 20.58 -20.52 -5.89
N ARG A 39 20.16 -21.24 -4.83
CA ARG A 39 20.11 -22.70 -4.82
C ARG A 39 19.03 -23.23 -5.78
N ALA A 40 17.84 -22.65 -5.75
CA ALA A 40 16.75 -23.04 -6.65
C ALA A 40 17.11 -22.77 -8.11
N VAL A 41 17.74 -21.63 -8.43
CA VAL A 41 18.23 -21.33 -9.78
C VAL A 41 19.25 -22.37 -10.24
N ALA A 42 20.24 -22.68 -9.40
CA ALA A 42 21.25 -23.69 -9.68
C ALA A 42 20.63 -25.08 -9.95
N GLN A 43 19.67 -25.50 -9.12
CA GLN A 43 18.96 -26.78 -9.29
C GLN A 43 18.13 -26.81 -10.57
N HIS A 44 17.42 -25.72 -10.88
CA HIS A 44 16.60 -25.63 -12.08
C HIS A 44 17.45 -25.66 -13.35
N VAL A 45 18.55 -24.91 -13.39
CA VAL A 45 19.50 -24.93 -14.52
C VAL A 45 20.17 -26.30 -14.67
N ALA A 46 20.52 -26.97 -13.55
CA ALA A 46 21.03 -28.33 -13.60
C ALA A 46 20.02 -29.32 -14.21
N SER A 47 18.73 -29.19 -13.88
CA SER A 47 17.69 -30.04 -14.46
C SER A 47 17.37 -29.72 -15.92
N ALA A 48 17.37 -28.44 -16.31
CA ALA A 48 16.92 -28.00 -17.63
C ALA A 48 18.03 -28.03 -18.70
N CYS A 49 19.27 -27.78 -18.29
CA CYS A 49 20.41 -27.66 -19.19
C CYS A 49 21.43 -28.78 -19.03
N PHE A 50 21.22 -29.73 -18.11
CA PHE A 50 22.16 -30.81 -17.76
C PHE A 50 23.56 -30.32 -17.37
N VAL A 51 23.68 -29.09 -16.86
CA VAL A 51 24.94 -28.48 -16.42
C VAL A 51 24.88 -28.16 -14.93
N SER A 52 25.82 -28.73 -14.16
CA SER A 52 25.91 -28.46 -12.72
C SER A 52 26.55 -27.10 -12.44
N VAL A 53 25.79 -26.21 -11.81
CA VAL A 53 26.23 -24.89 -11.34
C VAL A 53 26.04 -24.82 -9.84
N SER A 54 27.06 -24.36 -9.09
CA SER A 54 26.87 -24.12 -7.65
C SER A 54 26.02 -22.87 -7.39
N ALA A 55 25.27 -22.84 -6.29
CA ALA A 55 24.52 -21.66 -5.87
C ALA A 55 25.41 -20.39 -5.78
N SER A 56 26.65 -20.54 -5.31
CA SER A 56 27.60 -19.43 -5.23
C SER A 56 28.00 -18.88 -6.61
N GLN A 57 28.08 -19.73 -7.62
CA GLN A 57 28.41 -19.33 -8.99
C GLN A 57 27.20 -18.67 -9.66
N ALA A 58 26.00 -19.22 -9.49
CA ALA A 58 24.77 -18.56 -9.95
C ALA A 58 24.65 -17.15 -9.34
N GLY A 59 24.88 -17.02 -8.02
CA GLY A 59 24.90 -15.73 -7.34
C GLY A 59 25.95 -14.77 -7.88
N ARG A 60 27.18 -15.24 -8.13
CA ARG A 60 28.25 -14.40 -8.73
C ARG A 60 27.92 -13.93 -10.14
N ILE A 61 27.36 -14.81 -10.97
CA ILE A 61 26.93 -14.48 -12.32
C ILE A 61 25.84 -13.40 -12.27
N LEU A 62 24.80 -13.59 -11.43
CA LEU A 62 23.71 -12.61 -11.28
C LEU A 62 24.17 -11.29 -10.64
N ALA A 63 25.11 -11.34 -9.70
CA ALA A 63 25.66 -10.15 -9.06
C ALA A 63 26.39 -9.25 -10.07
N GLY A 64 27.13 -9.85 -11.01
CA GLY A 64 27.87 -9.15 -12.06
C GLY A 64 27.01 -8.62 -13.22
N LEU A 65 25.69 -8.83 -13.19
CA LEU A 65 24.76 -8.27 -14.15
C LEU A 65 24.07 -7.02 -13.57
N ASP A 66 23.67 -6.11 -14.44
CA ASP A 66 22.86 -4.95 -14.05
C ASP A 66 21.36 -5.31 -13.82
N LEU A 67 21.00 -6.56 -14.10
CA LEU A 67 19.66 -7.08 -13.89
C LEU A 67 19.44 -7.48 -12.43
N LYS A 68 18.41 -6.93 -11.78
CA LYS A 68 18.04 -7.22 -10.38
C LYS A 68 16.56 -7.60 -10.26
N PRO A 69 16.15 -8.82 -10.67
CA PRO A 69 14.74 -9.24 -10.68
C PRO A 69 14.07 -9.23 -9.28
N HIS A 70 14.87 -9.38 -8.23
CA HIS A 70 14.43 -9.28 -6.84
C HIS A 70 14.15 -7.84 -6.39
N LYS A 71 14.53 -6.83 -7.17
CA LYS A 71 14.23 -5.42 -6.88
C LYS A 71 12.96 -5.02 -7.60
N VAL A 72 11.90 -4.83 -6.82
CA VAL A 72 10.65 -4.25 -7.30
C VAL A 72 10.55 -2.82 -6.76
N ARG A 73 10.37 -1.85 -7.66
CA ARG A 73 10.08 -0.47 -7.29
C ARG A 73 8.66 -0.15 -7.74
N GLY A 74 7.80 0.21 -6.78
CA GLY A 74 6.50 0.77 -7.10
C GLY A 74 6.66 2.03 -7.93
N TRP A 75 5.91 2.12 -9.02
CA TRP A 75 5.91 3.28 -9.91
C TRP A 75 4.50 3.81 -10.03
N LEU A 76 4.36 5.14 -9.98
CA LEU A 76 3.12 5.83 -10.27
C LEU A 76 3.36 6.68 -11.51
N THR A 77 2.70 6.32 -12.61
CA THR A 77 2.75 7.12 -13.83
C THR A 77 1.97 8.41 -13.61
N ARG A 78 2.71 9.51 -13.54
CA ARG A 78 2.14 10.86 -13.48
C ARG A 78 1.55 11.22 -14.85
N ARG A 79 0.44 11.97 -14.86
CA ARG A 79 0.00 12.67 -16.08
C ARG A 79 0.98 13.80 -16.41
N ASP A 80 1.48 13.85 -17.64
CA ASP A 80 2.42 14.88 -18.03
C ASP A 80 1.66 16.14 -18.47
N THR A 81 1.42 17.05 -17.53
CA THR A 81 0.83 18.37 -17.81
C THR A 81 1.90 19.45 -17.66
N PRO A 82 1.91 20.49 -18.52
CA PRO A 82 2.94 21.53 -18.48
C PRO A 82 3.05 22.26 -17.13
N ASP A 83 1.94 22.32 -16.39
CA ASP A 83 1.80 23.05 -15.13
C ASP A 83 2.04 22.18 -13.87
N PHE A 84 2.32 20.88 -14.02
CA PHE A 84 2.44 19.96 -12.89
C PHE A 84 3.48 20.44 -11.87
N TRP A 85 4.68 20.78 -12.33
CA TRP A 85 5.76 21.21 -11.44
C TRP A 85 5.47 22.54 -10.76
N GLN A 86 4.73 23.42 -11.44
CA GLN A 86 4.29 24.68 -10.84
C GLN A 86 3.32 24.43 -9.69
N ARG A 87 2.32 23.54 -9.87
CA ARG A 87 1.38 23.15 -8.81
C ARG A 87 2.07 22.42 -7.67
N ALA A 88 2.95 21.47 -7.98
CA ALA A 88 3.72 20.74 -6.98
C ALA A 88 4.56 21.69 -6.14
N SER A 89 5.26 22.64 -6.77
CA SER A 89 6.03 23.68 -6.09
C SER A 89 5.14 24.56 -5.19
N ALA A 90 3.98 25.01 -5.68
CA ALA A 90 3.04 25.79 -4.90
C ALA A 90 2.52 25.04 -3.66
N VAL A 91 2.22 23.75 -3.79
CA VAL A 91 1.83 22.90 -2.64
C VAL A 91 3.01 22.74 -1.68
N CYS A 92 4.20 22.43 -2.16
CA CYS A 92 5.40 22.30 -1.30
C CYS A 92 5.70 23.58 -0.53
N ALA A 93 5.52 24.76 -1.16
CA ALA A 93 5.70 26.05 -0.49
C ALA A 93 4.79 26.22 0.73
N LEU A 94 3.53 25.73 0.66
CA LEU A 94 2.60 25.74 1.80
C LEU A 94 3.09 24.88 2.98
N TYR A 95 3.83 23.79 2.70
CA TYR A 95 4.38 22.93 3.75
C TYR A 95 5.65 23.52 4.37
N LEU A 96 6.49 24.20 3.58
CA LEU A 96 7.78 24.74 4.02
C LEU A 96 7.64 26.06 4.79
N ASP A 97 6.87 27.01 4.25
CA ASP A 97 6.69 28.33 4.86
C ASP A 97 5.20 28.74 4.84
N PRO A 98 4.39 28.17 5.76
CA PRO A 98 3.00 28.54 5.84
C PRO A 98 2.85 29.96 6.38
N ARG A 99 2.02 30.77 5.71
CA ARG A 99 1.76 32.18 6.07
C ARG A 99 1.33 32.35 7.54
N GLN A 100 1.52 33.55 8.07
CA GLN A 100 1.07 33.86 9.43
C GLN A 100 -0.46 33.69 9.55
N ARG A 101 -0.91 33.15 10.68
CA ARG A 101 -2.32 32.83 10.98
C ARG A 101 -2.98 31.88 9.97
N THR A 102 -2.21 31.02 9.31
CA THR A 102 -2.73 29.98 8.42
C THR A 102 -2.62 28.59 9.04
N VAL A 103 -3.67 27.78 8.87
CA VAL A 103 -3.65 26.34 9.17
C VAL A 103 -3.43 25.57 7.87
N VAL A 104 -2.43 24.67 7.88
CA VAL A 104 -2.19 23.73 6.78
C VAL A 104 -2.45 22.32 7.29
N LEU A 105 -3.41 21.65 6.66
CA LEU A 105 -3.78 20.28 6.95
C LEU A 105 -3.43 19.38 5.77
N SER A 106 -2.77 18.26 6.08
CA SER A 106 -2.57 17.16 5.15
C SER A 106 -3.59 16.08 5.48
N ILE A 107 -4.55 15.86 4.58
CA ILE A 107 -5.62 14.88 4.78
C ILE A 107 -5.32 13.65 3.94
N ASP A 108 -5.37 12.48 4.57
CA ASP A 108 -5.18 11.20 3.91
C ASP A 108 -6.15 10.15 4.46
N GLU A 109 -6.41 9.14 3.64
CA GLU A 109 -7.20 7.99 4.03
C GLU A 109 -6.37 6.70 4.02
N LYS A 110 -6.56 5.91 5.07
CA LYS A 110 -6.06 4.54 5.13
C LYS A 110 -7.24 3.59 5.11
N THR A 111 -7.51 3.02 3.95
CA THR A 111 -8.61 2.07 3.72
C THR A 111 -8.18 0.63 4.00
N ALA A 112 -9.17 -0.25 4.18
CA ALA A 112 -8.97 -1.70 4.32
C ALA A 112 -7.99 -2.13 5.42
N ILE A 113 -7.88 -1.37 6.51
CA ILE A 113 -7.05 -1.72 7.66
C ILE A 113 -7.65 -2.98 8.31
N ALA A 114 -6.87 -4.06 8.35
CA ALA A 114 -7.30 -5.28 8.99
C ALA A 114 -7.38 -5.09 10.51
N ALA A 115 -8.58 -5.07 11.06
CA ALA A 115 -8.79 -5.00 12.51
C ALA A 115 -8.56 -6.40 13.10
N ARG A 116 -7.38 -6.61 13.69
CA ARG A 116 -6.95 -7.90 14.27
C ARG A 116 -6.36 -7.69 15.65
N SER A 117 -6.60 -8.63 16.55
CA SER A 117 -5.83 -8.75 17.79
C SER A 117 -5.41 -10.18 18.02
N ARG A 118 -4.26 -10.38 18.67
CA ARG A 118 -3.82 -11.71 19.08
C ARG A 118 -4.80 -12.31 20.09
N CYS A 119 -4.99 -13.62 20.05
CA CYS A 119 -5.87 -14.32 20.99
C CYS A 119 -5.30 -14.28 22.42
N HIS A 120 -3.98 -14.27 22.56
CA HIS A 120 -3.25 -14.26 23.83
C HIS A 120 -2.10 -13.23 23.80
N PRO A 121 -1.66 -12.72 24.97
CA PRO A 121 -0.51 -11.83 25.04
C PRO A 121 0.79 -12.54 24.66
N GLY A 122 1.70 -11.82 24.01
CA GLY A 122 3.05 -12.31 23.75
C GLY A 122 3.88 -12.43 25.02
N ARG A 123 4.99 -13.17 24.94
CA ARG A 123 6.00 -13.26 26.01
C ARG A 123 7.27 -12.54 25.58
N PRO A 124 7.85 -11.66 26.41
CA PRO A 124 9.10 -10.98 26.08
C PRO A 124 10.25 -11.99 25.98
N ALA A 125 11.31 -11.61 25.26
CA ALA A 125 12.53 -12.41 25.19
C ALA A 125 13.22 -12.50 26.56
N ARG A 126 13.91 -13.62 26.80
CA ARG A 126 14.77 -13.88 27.96
C ARG A 126 16.08 -14.52 27.46
N PRO A 127 17.17 -14.52 28.25
CA PRO A 127 18.37 -15.26 27.88
C PRO A 127 18.05 -16.72 27.54
N GLY A 128 18.43 -17.16 26.34
CA GLY A 128 18.11 -18.51 25.82
C GLY A 128 16.69 -18.70 25.28
N GLU A 129 15.80 -17.71 25.40
CA GLU A 129 14.41 -17.79 24.93
C GLU A 129 14.03 -16.58 24.06
N PRO A 130 13.77 -16.78 22.75
CA PRO A 130 13.28 -15.69 21.92
C PRO A 130 11.89 -15.23 22.36
N ALA A 131 11.54 -13.98 22.03
CA ALA A 131 10.20 -13.46 22.25
C ALA A 131 9.17 -14.37 21.58
N ARG A 132 8.11 -14.73 22.30
CA ARG A 132 7.01 -15.55 21.76
C ARG A 132 5.86 -14.65 21.40
N GLN A 133 5.46 -14.67 20.14
CA GLN A 133 4.27 -13.98 19.66
C GLN A 133 3.21 -15.02 19.32
N GLU A 134 2.01 -14.85 19.89
CA GLU A 134 0.86 -15.69 19.59
C GLU A 134 0.60 -15.68 18.08
N PHE A 135 0.47 -16.85 17.45
CA PHE A 135 0.19 -16.94 16.01
C PHE A 135 -1.29 -16.66 15.74
N GLU A 136 -2.17 -17.18 16.60
CA GLU A 136 -3.60 -17.04 16.44
C GLU A 136 -4.08 -15.60 16.66
N TYR A 137 -5.07 -15.20 15.85
CA TYR A 137 -5.66 -13.87 15.94
C TYR A 137 -7.16 -13.93 15.77
N ARG A 138 -7.86 -13.04 16.47
CA ARG A 138 -9.27 -12.74 16.24
C ARG A 138 -9.38 -11.65 15.17
N ARG A 139 -10.21 -11.90 14.16
CA ARG A 139 -10.49 -10.96 13.07
C ARG A 139 -11.79 -10.23 13.34
N TYR A 140 -11.74 -8.90 13.34
CA TYR A 140 -12.89 -8.00 13.55
C TYR A 140 -13.36 -7.31 12.27
N GLY A 141 -12.95 -7.84 11.12
CA GLY A 141 -13.21 -7.27 9.80
C GLY A 141 -12.14 -6.28 9.36
N THR A 142 -12.56 -5.32 8.53
CA THR A 142 -11.71 -4.23 8.02
C THR A 142 -12.30 -2.90 8.42
N VAL A 143 -11.44 -1.92 8.66
CA VAL A 143 -11.83 -0.54 8.97
C VAL A 143 -11.15 0.42 8.00
N SER A 144 -11.82 1.51 7.68
CA SER A 144 -11.23 2.63 6.97
C SER A 144 -11.06 3.80 7.94
N LEU A 145 -9.94 4.50 7.83
CA LEU A 145 -9.59 5.64 8.65
C LEU A 145 -9.35 6.83 7.74
N VAL A 146 -9.94 7.97 8.05
CA VAL A 146 -9.53 9.27 7.50
C VAL A 146 -8.78 10.03 8.58
N ALA A 147 -7.70 10.71 8.21
CA ALA A 147 -6.86 11.45 9.12
C ALA A 147 -6.48 12.81 8.53
N ALA A 148 -6.39 13.82 9.39
CA ALA A 148 -5.87 15.14 9.06
C ALA A 148 -4.69 15.45 9.98
N LEU A 149 -3.52 15.62 9.39
CA LEU A 149 -2.30 16.05 10.05
C LEU A 149 -2.18 17.57 9.96
N GLY A 150 -2.14 18.26 11.10
CA GLY A 150 -1.68 19.65 11.19
C GLY A 150 -0.19 19.71 10.91
N VAL A 151 0.20 20.22 9.75
CA VAL A 151 1.59 20.17 9.25
C VAL A 151 2.56 20.88 10.20
N ARG A 152 2.12 21.98 10.82
CA ARG A 152 2.93 22.77 11.76
C ARG A 152 2.93 22.21 13.18
N THR A 153 1.80 21.67 13.64
CA THR A 153 1.63 21.23 15.03
C THR A 153 2.00 19.76 15.25
N GLY A 154 2.02 18.94 14.19
CA GLY A 154 2.17 17.49 14.29
C GLY A 154 0.91 16.78 14.79
N GLU A 155 -0.14 17.52 15.13
CA GLU A 155 -1.38 16.94 15.65
C GLU A 155 -2.14 16.23 14.54
N VAL A 156 -2.69 15.05 14.87
CA VAL A 156 -3.40 14.24 13.88
C VAL A 156 -4.80 13.94 14.39
N LEU A 157 -5.78 14.54 13.73
CA LEU A 157 -7.21 14.28 13.91
C LEU A 157 -7.60 13.06 13.07
N THR A 158 -8.38 12.14 13.63
CA THR A 158 -8.69 10.86 12.96
C THR A 158 -10.15 10.45 13.15
N GLU A 159 -10.78 9.95 12.10
CA GLU A 159 -12.06 9.27 12.17
C GLU A 159 -12.03 7.89 11.51
N VAL A 160 -12.61 6.90 12.19
CA VAL A 160 -12.95 5.62 11.57
C VAL A 160 -14.26 5.80 10.82
N ILE A 161 -14.24 5.55 9.51
CA ILE A 161 -15.40 5.66 8.63
C ILE A 161 -15.93 4.27 8.27
N ALA A 162 -17.26 4.12 8.27
CA ALA A 162 -17.91 2.88 7.89
C ALA A 162 -17.91 2.66 6.36
N ARG A 163 -17.88 3.75 5.59
CA ARG A 163 -17.86 3.74 4.12
C ARG A 163 -16.90 4.82 3.64
N ASN A 164 -16.14 4.53 2.59
CA ASN A 164 -15.34 5.52 1.88
C ASN A 164 -16.18 6.14 0.76
N ASN A 165 -16.87 7.24 1.06
CA ASN A 165 -17.68 7.98 0.09
C ASN A 165 -17.63 9.49 0.39
N ALA A 166 -18.12 10.29 -0.56
CA ALA A 166 -18.12 11.74 -0.43
C ALA A 166 -18.84 12.23 0.83
N ALA A 167 -19.96 11.62 1.21
CA ALA A 167 -20.71 12.00 2.41
C ALA A 167 -19.88 11.83 3.69
N ALA A 168 -19.16 10.71 3.84
CA ALA A 168 -18.28 10.47 4.97
C ALA A 168 -17.10 11.45 4.99
N PHE A 169 -16.58 11.82 3.81
CA PHE A 169 -15.51 12.81 3.69
C PHE A 169 -15.98 14.22 4.04
N THR A 170 -17.12 14.67 3.53
CA THR A 170 -17.71 15.98 3.87
C THR A 170 -18.00 16.08 5.37
N ALA A 171 -18.57 15.04 5.98
CA ALA A 171 -18.79 14.99 7.43
C ALA A 171 -17.49 15.06 8.24
N PHE A 172 -16.36 14.60 7.67
CA PHE A 172 -15.04 14.80 8.26
C PHE A 172 -14.56 16.23 8.15
N LEU A 173 -14.70 16.85 6.98
CA LEU A 173 -14.35 18.27 6.78
C LEU A 173 -15.14 19.18 7.72
N GLU A 174 -16.44 18.94 7.91
CA GLU A 174 -17.27 19.70 8.86
C GLU A 174 -16.79 19.55 10.31
N ARG A 175 -16.29 18.37 10.70
CA ARG A 175 -15.70 18.17 12.03
C ARG A 175 -14.35 18.86 12.18
N LEU A 176 -13.55 18.88 11.11
CA LEU A 176 -12.31 19.66 11.10
C LEU A 176 -12.61 21.15 11.25
N ASP A 177 -13.57 21.67 10.48
CA ASP A 177 -13.98 23.08 10.55
C ASP A 177 -14.42 23.49 11.96
N ARG A 178 -15.18 22.63 12.65
CA ARG A 178 -15.55 22.87 14.06
C ARG A 178 -14.40 22.76 15.05
N ALA A 179 -13.38 21.97 14.74
CA ALA A 179 -12.23 21.73 15.62
C ALA A 179 -11.11 22.78 15.44
N ILE A 180 -11.06 23.45 14.29
CA ILE A 180 -10.10 24.51 14.00
C ILE A 180 -10.62 25.80 14.61
N ASP A 181 -9.77 26.48 15.39
CA ASP A 181 -10.11 27.80 15.92
C ASP A 181 -10.33 28.81 14.76
N ARG A 182 -11.42 29.57 14.84
CA ARG A 182 -11.81 30.57 13.83
C ARG A 182 -10.84 31.75 13.74
N SER A 183 -9.89 31.87 14.67
CA SER A 183 -8.81 32.86 14.61
C SER A 183 -7.80 32.60 13.48
N TRP A 184 -7.82 31.40 12.89
CA TRP A 184 -6.95 30.99 11.79
C TRP A 184 -7.63 31.17 10.42
N GLN A 185 -6.94 31.81 9.49
CA GLN A 185 -7.39 31.97 8.10
C GLN A 185 -7.01 30.73 7.27
N VAL A 186 -7.99 30.18 6.55
CA VAL A 186 -7.75 29.18 5.51
C VAL A 186 -7.27 29.92 4.26
N PRO A 187 -6.03 29.70 3.78
CA PRO A 187 -5.56 30.35 2.57
C PRO A 187 -6.38 29.84 1.38
N PRO A 188 -6.68 30.71 0.38
CA PRO A 188 -7.33 30.26 -0.84
C PRO A 188 -6.49 29.17 -1.51
N SER A 189 -7.14 28.17 -2.10
CA SER A 189 -6.39 27.10 -2.77
C SER A 189 -5.69 27.70 -4.00
N PRO A 190 -4.48 27.26 -4.36
CA PRO A 190 -3.82 27.70 -5.59
C PRO A 190 -4.57 27.25 -6.86
N THR A 191 -5.66 26.49 -6.72
CA THR A 191 -6.55 26.03 -7.81
C THR A 191 -7.81 26.88 -7.97
N ASP A 192 -8.08 27.84 -7.08
CA ASP A 192 -9.23 28.74 -7.21
C ASP A 192 -8.92 29.84 -8.24
N GLY A 193 -8.88 29.45 -9.52
CA GLY A 193 -9.05 30.39 -10.62
C GLY A 193 -10.46 31.02 -10.56
N PRO A 194 -10.71 32.14 -11.27
CA PRO A 194 -12.04 32.73 -11.31
C PRO A 194 -13.07 31.68 -11.75
N PRO A 195 -14.30 31.70 -11.22
CA PRO A 195 -15.32 30.72 -11.56
C PRO A 195 -15.43 30.64 -13.08
N LYS A 196 -15.24 29.44 -13.64
CA LYS A 196 -15.51 29.22 -15.06
C LYS A 196 -16.96 29.60 -15.31
N ALA A 197 -17.17 30.65 -16.12
CA ALA A 197 -18.48 30.97 -16.64
C ALA A 197 -19.08 29.70 -17.24
N LEU A 198 -20.32 29.38 -16.84
CA LEU A 198 -21.09 28.27 -17.41
C LEU A 198 -21.26 28.53 -18.90
N GLY A 199 -20.38 27.94 -19.72
CA GLY A 199 -20.52 27.92 -21.16
C GLY A 199 -21.66 26.99 -21.54
N GLU A 200 -22.52 27.46 -22.44
CA GLU A 200 -23.69 26.75 -22.94
C GLU A 200 -23.37 25.34 -23.45
N PRO A 201 -24.34 24.39 -23.39
CA PRO A 201 -24.11 23.02 -23.76
C PRO A 201 -23.91 22.89 -25.29
N HIS A 202 -22.68 22.59 -25.70
CA HIS A 202 -22.40 22.12 -27.05
C HIS A 202 -23.14 20.80 -27.32
N ARG A 203 -24.15 20.83 -28.21
CA ARG A 203 -24.69 19.63 -28.86
C ARG A 203 -23.66 19.09 -29.86
N GLY A 204 -23.05 17.95 -29.52
CA GLY A 204 -22.34 17.09 -30.48
C GLY A 204 -23.31 16.10 -31.14
N PRO A 205 -23.00 15.61 -32.36
CA PRO A 205 -23.93 14.80 -33.15
C PRO A 205 -24.05 13.37 -32.64
N ALA A 206 -25.23 12.79 -32.83
CA ALA A 206 -25.60 11.44 -32.41
C ALA A 206 -24.79 10.36 -33.16
N SER A 207 -24.08 9.52 -32.43
CA SER A 207 -23.46 8.28 -32.93
C SER A 207 -24.49 7.13 -32.91
N GLY A 208 -24.70 6.51 -34.07
CA GLY A 208 -25.60 5.37 -34.29
C GLY A 208 -25.15 4.04 -33.64
N PRO A 209 -25.95 2.98 -33.74
CA PRO A 209 -25.79 1.77 -32.93
C PRO A 209 -24.74 0.83 -33.52
N CYS A 210 -23.71 0.50 -32.75
CA CYS A 210 -22.78 -0.58 -33.05
C CYS A 210 -23.19 -1.84 -32.27
N GLY A 211 -23.65 -2.85 -33.01
CA GLY A 211 -23.88 -4.19 -32.47
C GLY A 211 -22.58 -4.98 -32.36
N SER A 212 -22.40 -5.68 -31.24
CA SER A 212 -21.71 -6.97 -31.16
C SER A 212 -21.79 -7.52 -29.73
N SER A 213 -22.51 -8.65 -29.58
CA SER A 213 -22.54 -9.45 -28.35
C SER A 213 -21.22 -10.20 -28.14
N PRO A 214 -20.69 -10.30 -26.91
CA PRO A 214 -19.65 -11.27 -26.59
C PRO A 214 -20.26 -12.65 -26.26
N ARG A 215 -19.74 -13.71 -26.89
CA ARG A 215 -20.03 -15.11 -26.53
C ARG A 215 -19.38 -15.48 -25.18
N PRO A 216 -20.00 -16.34 -24.36
CA PRO A 216 -19.42 -16.80 -23.10
C PRO A 216 -18.37 -17.90 -23.27
N ILE A 217 -17.35 -17.87 -22.42
CA ILE A 217 -16.27 -18.87 -22.28
C ILE A 217 -16.79 -20.07 -21.45
N PRO A 218 -16.49 -21.34 -21.83
CA PRO A 218 -16.92 -22.50 -21.07
C PRO A 218 -16.03 -22.73 -19.83
N THR A 219 -16.65 -22.83 -18.65
CA THR A 219 -15.98 -23.28 -17.42
C THR A 219 -16.22 -24.77 -17.20
N THR A 220 -15.16 -25.56 -17.21
CA THR A 220 -15.15 -26.95 -16.71
C THR A 220 -15.04 -26.96 -15.18
N PRO A 221 -15.75 -27.87 -14.47
CA PRO A 221 -15.72 -27.92 -13.01
C PRO A 221 -14.56 -28.81 -12.53
N THR A 222 -13.65 -28.25 -11.71
CA THR A 222 -12.74 -29.06 -10.89
C THR A 222 -13.35 -29.23 -9.49
N THR A 223 -13.64 -30.48 -9.16
CA THR A 223 -14.15 -30.96 -7.88
C THR A 223 -13.21 -30.56 -6.74
N ARG A 224 -13.70 -29.74 -5.79
CA ARG A 224 -13.07 -29.52 -4.48
C ARG A 224 -14.05 -29.93 -3.40
N SER A 225 -13.59 -30.80 -2.52
CA SER A 225 -14.30 -31.34 -1.36
C SER A 225 -14.81 -30.23 -0.42
N ARG A 226 -16.08 -30.36 -0.03
CA ARG A 226 -16.78 -29.50 0.94
C ARG A 226 -16.30 -29.74 2.37
N PRO A 227 -16.17 -28.71 3.22
CA PRO A 227 -16.53 -28.80 4.64
C PRO A 227 -17.99 -28.33 4.84
N GLY A 228 -18.65 -28.91 5.84
CA GLY A 228 -20.11 -28.91 6.07
C GLY A 228 -20.81 -27.56 6.36
N PRO A 229 -22.14 -27.61 6.60
CA PRO A 229 -23.02 -26.46 6.47
C PRO A 229 -22.97 -25.53 7.69
N CYS A 230 -22.71 -24.24 7.47
CA CYS A 230 -23.12 -23.19 8.40
C CYS A 230 -24.57 -22.80 8.09
N LYS A 231 -25.47 -23.03 9.06
CA LYS A 231 -26.88 -22.60 8.99
C LYS A 231 -27.00 -21.07 8.90
N PRO A 232 -28.05 -20.54 8.26
CA PRO A 232 -28.22 -19.11 8.03
C PRO A 232 -28.92 -18.43 9.21
N ALA A 233 -28.56 -17.19 9.51
CA ALA A 233 -29.42 -16.28 10.28
C ALA A 233 -29.28 -14.85 9.74
N CYS A 234 -30.38 -14.44 9.11
CA CYS A 234 -30.98 -13.10 9.07
C CYS A 234 -30.28 -11.95 8.33
N ALA A 235 -30.94 -11.57 7.24
CA ALA A 235 -30.88 -10.27 6.59
C ALA A 235 -31.40 -9.15 7.51
N GLY A 236 -30.90 -7.93 7.28
CA GLY A 236 -31.56 -6.68 7.66
C GLY A 236 -31.32 -6.19 9.08
N ALA A 237 -30.16 -5.56 9.34
CA ALA A 237 -30.02 -4.57 10.39
C ALA A 237 -28.85 -3.64 10.09
N THR A 238 -29.12 -2.33 9.99
CA THR A 238 -28.11 -1.27 10.20
C THR A 238 -27.55 -1.44 11.60
N SER A 239 -26.46 -2.21 11.73
CA SER A 239 -25.89 -2.56 13.02
C SER A 239 -24.85 -1.54 13.45
N THR A 240 -25.12 -0.90 14.58
CA THR A 240 -24.08 -0.32 15.43
C THR A 240 -23.04 -1.41 15.71
N PRO A 241 -21.72 -1.14 15.54
CA PRO A 241 -20.69 -2.15 15.78
C PRO A 241 -20.79 -2.69 17.21
N GLY A 242 -20.77 -4.03 17.35
CA GLY A 242 -20.77 -4.66 18.66
C GLY A 242 -19.59 -4.20 19.54
N PRO A 243 -19.71 -4.31 20.88
CA PRO A 243 -18.73 -3.77 21.83
C PRO A 243 -17.29 -4.27 21.59
N ASP A 244 -17.13 -5.47 21.04
CA ASP A 244 -15.82 -6.06 20.71
C ASP A 244 -15.14 -5.41 19.49
N VAL A 245 -15.93 -4.94 18.51
CA VAL A 245 -15.42 -4.19 17.36
C VAL A 245 -14.97 -2.81 17.81
N LEU A 246 -15.75 -2.16 18.68
CA LEU A 246 -15.36 -0.89 19.29
C LEU A 246 -14.11 -1.05 20.16
N ALA A 247 -13.96 -2.15 20.90
CA ALA A 247 -12.76 -2.45 21.68
C ALA A 247 -11.53 -2.73 20.79
N ALA A 248 -11.70 -3.45 19.68
CA ALA A 248 -10.64 -3.66 18.71
C ALA A 248 -10.24 -2.36 18.00
N GLN A 249 -11.21 -1.52 17.64
CA GLN A 249 -10.97 -0.18 17.10
C GLN A 249 -10.30 0.72 18.13
N ARG A 250 -10.66 0.65 19.42
CA ARG A 250 -9.98 1.36 20.51
C ARG A 250 -8.55 0.89 20.66
N ARG A 251 -8.26 -0.41 20.56
CA ARG A 251 -6.91 -0.98 20.57
C ARG A 251 -6.08 -0.53 19.37
N GLU A 252 -6.66 -0.50 18.17
CA GLU A 252 -5.95 0.02 16.98
C GLU A 252 -5.74 1.54 17.07
N ARG A 253 -6.74 2.30 17.53
CA ARG A 253 -6.59 3.74 17.83
C ARG A 253 -5.56 3.98 18.92
N ALA A 254 -5.42 3.08 19.90
CA ALA A 254 -4.40 3.13 20.94
C ALA A 254 -3.02 2.76 20.40
N ARG A 255 -2.90 1.78 19.49
CA ARG A 255 -1.65 1.47 18.77
C ARG A 255 -1.19 2.64 17.91
N ILE A 256 -2.10 3.22 17.14
CA ILE A 256 -1.84 4.44 16.36
C ILE A 256 -1.47 5.60 17.29
N ARG A 257 -2.11 5.74 18.46
CA ARG A 257 -1.72 6.74 19.46
C ARG A 257 -0.36 6.46 20.11
N SER A 258 -0.01 5.20 20.37
CA SER A 258 1.30 4.83 20.91
C SER A 258 2.41 5.02 19.86
N GLU A 259 2.10 4.75 18.59
CA GLU A 259 2.96 5.10 17.44
C GLU A 259 3.07 6.64 17.29
N LYS A 260 2.01 7.41 17.57
CA LYS A 260 2.06 8.89 17.67
C LYS A 260 2.93 9.34 18.85
N GLY A 261 2.82 8.75 20.03
CA GLY A 261 3.63 9.13 21.20
C GLY A 261 5.12 8.88 21.00
N ALA A 262 5.48 7.81 20.30
CA ALA A 262 6.87 7.46 20.00
C ALA A 262 7.45 8.17 18.77
N ARG A 263 6.62 8.71 17.86
CA ARG A 263 7.08 9.24 16.56
C ARG A 263 6.61 10.66 16.20
N TRP A 264 5.50 11.16 16.76
CA TRP A 264 4.81 12.40 16.31
C TRP A 264 4.09 13.25 17.40
N GLY A 265 4.26 12.98 18.70
CA GLY A 265 3.95 13.92 19.81
C GLY A 265 2.50 14.39 20.06
N GLY A 266 1.44 13.74 19.56
CA GLY A 266 0.07 14.30 19.62
C GLY A 266 -0.81 14.01 20.87
N ARG A 267 -1.62 14.98 21.29
CA ARG A 267 -2.70 14.90 22.32
C ARG A 267 -4.07 14.46 21.72
N PRO A 268 -4.95 13.78 22.48
CA PRO A 268 -6.33 13.49 22.05
C PRO A 268 -7.29 14.69 22.25
N LEU A 269 -8.30 14.82 21.39
CA LEU A 269 -9.40 15.78 21.56
C LEU A 269 -10.29 15.41 22.77
N PRO A 270 -10.86 16.40 23.48
CA PRO A 270 -11.92 16.16 24.46
C PRO A 270 -13.19 15.63 23.77
N ALA A 271 -13.94 14.79 24.48
CA ALA A 271 -15.25 14.33 24.03
C ALA A 271 -16.23 15.52 24.00
N ALA A 272 -17.02 15.63 22.93
CA ALA A 272 -18.12 16.58 22.88
C ALA A 272 -19.15 16.22 23.95
N ALA A 273 -19.62 17.23 24.69
CA ALA A 273 -20.78 17.16 25.57
C ALA A 273 -22.08 17.11 24.77
#